data_AF-A0A2R6LLW8-F1
#
_entry.id   AF-A0A2R6LLW8-F1
#
_cell.length_a   1.000
_cell.length_b   1.000
_cell.length_c   1.000
_cell.angle_alpha   90.00
_cell.angle_beta   90.00
_cell.angle_gamma   90.00
#
_symmetry.space_group_name_H-M   'P 1'
#
loop_
_entity.id
_entity.type
_entity.pdbx_description
1 polymer ?
#
loop_
_entity_poly.entity_id
_entity_poly.type
_entity_poly.pdbx_seq_one_letter_code
_entity_poly.pdbx_strand_id
1 'polypeptide(L)' 'MDSIPYKLRRSKVNEGRDQIPFFLREEVVADEDHLQDRLEDDLGEQVYKSDYREAAMVVAQRNPDLVAAVLREWGYDLR' A
#
# COMPACT_ATOMS: atom_id res chain seq x y z
N MET A 1 9.30 -19.81 15.17
CA MET A 1 8.26 -19.16 15.98
C MET A 1 7.47 -18.31 15.00
N ASP A 2 6.39 -18.86 14.47
CA ASP A 2 5.53 -18.08 13.59
C ASP A 2 4.88 -16.98 14.43
N SER A 3 5.27 -15.75 14.15
CA SER A 3 4.71 -14.59 14.83
C SER A 3 3.24 -14.47 14.44
N ILE A 4 2.39 -14.20 15.43
CA ILE A 4 0.96 -13.94 15.19
C ILE A 4 0.84 -12.84 14.11
N PRO A 5 0.04 -13.08 13.03
CA PRO A 5 -0.20 -12.10 11.98
C PRO A 5 -0.53 -10.71 12.53
N TYR A 6 -0.01 -9.65 11.90
CA TYR A 6 -0.09 -8.29 12.43
C TYR A 6 -1.54 -7.84 12.75
N LYS A 7 -2.51 -8.15 11.88
CA LYS A 7 -3.94 -7.84 12.11
C LYS A 7 -4.50 -8.46 13.38
N LEU A 8 -4.07 -9.68 13.74
CA LEU A 8 -4.52 -10.41 14.92
C LEU A 8 -3.82 -9.97 16.22
N ARG A 9 -2.73 -9.20 16.11
CA ARG A 9 -1.92 -8.78 17.26
C ARG A 9 -2.26 -7.38 17.77
N ARG A 10 -2.88 -6.55 16.93
CA ARG A 10 -3.17 -5.15 17.24
C ARG A 10 -4.59 -4.97 17.77
N SER A 11 -4.78 -3.97 18.63
CA SER A 11 -6.09 -3.52 19.11
C SER A 11 -6.67 -2.39 18.26
N LYS A 12 -5.81 -1.60 17.58
CA LYS A 12 -6.23 -0.51 16.69
C LYS A 12 -5.51 -0.57 15.35
N VAL A 13 -6.14 -0.04 14.31
CA VAL A 13 -5.58 -0.02 12.95
C VAL A 13 -4.25 0.77 12.87
N ASN A 14 -4.06 1.80 13.68
CA ASN A 14 -2.85 2.63 13.68
C ASN A 14 -1.77 2.17 14.67
N GLU A 15 -1.96 1.04 15.35
CA GLU A 15 -1.04 0.60 16.39
C GLU A 15 0.32 0.17 15.83
N GLY A 16 1.39 0.76 16.37
CA GLY A 16 2.76 0.48 15.93
C GLY A 16 3.14 1.14 14.60
N ARG A 17 2.40 2.16 14.14
CA ARG A 17 2.67 2.91 12.92
C ARG A 17 3.09 4.34 13.23
N ASP A 18 4.11 4.81 12.51
CA ASP A 18 4.44 6.24 12.44
C ASP A 18 3.56 6.95 11.39
N GLN A 19 3.18 8.19 11.67
CA GLN A 19 2.40 8.99 10.73
C GLN A 19 3.32 9.63 9.69
N ILE A 20 3.24 9.16 8.43
CA ILE A 20 4.03 9.69 7.31
C ILE A 20 3.12 10.44 6.32
N PRO A 21 3.28 11.76 6.15
CA PRO A 21 2.57 12.52 5.12
C PRO A 21 3.28 12.37 3.77
N PHE A 22 2.52 12.10 2.71
CA PHE A 22 3.00 12.13 1.32
C PHE A 22 1.96 12.81 0.43
N PHE A 23 2.43 13.48 -0.62
CA PHE A 23 1.58 14.14 -1.61
C PHE A 23 1.40 13.22 -2.80
N LEU A 24 0.15 12.95 -3.17
CA LEU A 24 -0.22 12.18 -4.35
C LEU A 24 -0.94 13.07 -5.35
N ARG A 25 -0.84 12.71 -6.63
CA ARG A 25 -1.66 13.29 -7.70
C ARG A 25 -3.09 12.77 -7.57
N GLU A 26 -4.06 13.56 -8.05
CA GLU A 26 -5.50 13.27 -7.90
C GLU A 26 -5.87 11.91 -8.48
N GLU A 27 -5.35 11.56 -9.64
CA GLU A 27 -5.59 10.28 -10.30
C GLU A 27 -5.14 9.09 -9.44
N VAL A 28 -4.02 9.22 -8.72
CA VAL A 28 -3.51 8.16 -7.84
C VAL A 28 -4.41 8.00 -6.61
N VAL A 29 -4.98 9.10 -6.10
CA VAL A 29 -5.91 9.06 -4.97
C VAL A 29 -7.24 8.45 -5.39
N ALA A 30 -7.74 8.76 -6.58
CA ALA A 30 -9.00 8.23 -7.09
C ALA A 30 -8.94 6.70 -7.32
N ASP A 31 -7.80 6.18 -7.77
CA ASP A 31 -7.62 4.75 -8.01
C ASP A 31 -7.45 3.91 -6.73
N GLU A 32 -7.28 4.56 -5.57
CA GLU A 32 -7.16 3.85 -4.30
C GLU A 32 -8.43 3.08 -3.91
N ASP A 33 -9.60 3.62 -4.23
CA ASP A 33 -10.88 2.98 -3.91
C ASP A 33 -11.04 1.68 -4.73
N HIS A 34 -10.66 1.71 -6.01
CA HIS A 34 -10.65 0.51 -6.85
C HIS A 34 -9.65 -0.55 -6.36
N LEU A 35 -8.46 -0.13 -5.91
CA LEU A 35 -7.50 -1.04 -5.29
C LEU A 35 -8.07 -1.68 -4.02
N GLN A 36 -8.73 -0.88 -3.17
CA GLN A 36 -9.33 -1.38 -1.95
C GLN A 36 -10.44 -2.40 -2.24
N ASP A 37 -11.39 -2.07 -3.12
CA ASP A 37 -12.49 -2.96 -3.52
C ASP A 37 -11.95 -4.30 -4.02
N ARG A 38 -10.93 -4.27 -4.88
CA ARG A 38 -10.30 -5.49 -5.41
C ARG A 38 -9.68 -6.36 -4.31
N LEU A 39 -9.04 -5.74 -3.31
CA LEU A 39 -8.45 -6.46 -2.18
C LEU A 39 -9.51 -7.05 -1.26
N GLU A 40 -10.62 -6.32 -1.03
CA GLU A 40 -11.74 -6.80 -0.23
C GLU A 40 -12.42 -8.00 -0.89
N ASP A 41 -12.60 -7.96 -2.21
CA ASP A 41 -13.11 -9.08 -3.01
C ASP A 41 -12.20 -10.31 -2.92
N ASP A 42 -10.88 -10.13 -3.02
CA ASP A 42 -9.90 -11.22 -2.96
C ASP A 42 -9.79 -11.85 -1.57
N LEU A 43 -9.90 -11.04 -0.53
CA LEU A 43 -9.74 -11.49 0.87
C LEU A 43 -11.06 -11.92 1.50
N GLY A 44 -12.20 -11.55 0.92
CA GLY A 44 -13.52 -11.77 1.50
C GLY A 44 -13.74 -11.01 2.81
N GLU A 45 -13.05 -9.89 3.01
CA GLU A 45 -13.12 -9.08 4.24
C GLU A 45 -12.80 -7.61 3.95
N GLN A 46 -13.35 -6.69 4.75
CA GLN A 46 -12.98 -5.27 4.72
C GLN A 46 -11.49 -5.05 5.00
N VAL A 47 -10.88 -4.14 4.23
CA VAL A 47 -9.47 -3.81 4.31
C VAL A 47 -9.32 -2.34 4.66
N TYR A 48 -8.75 -2.03 5.83
CA TYR A 48 -8.55 -0.64 6.20
C TYR A 48 -7.57 0.07 5.29
N LYS A 49 -7.83 1.35 5.02
CA LYS A 49 -6.96 2.21 4.21
C LYS A 49 -5.49 2.23 4.63
N SER A 50 -5.26 2.31 5.93
CA SER A 50 -3.90 2.26 6.47
C SER A 50 -3.22 0.90 6.26
N ASP A 51 -3.98 -0.19 6.14
CA ASP A 51 -3.44 -1.53 5.90
C ASP A 51 -3.02 -1.74 4.47
N TYR A 52 -3.90 -1.46 3.50
CA TYR A 52 -3.52 -1.67 2.10
C TYR A 52 -2.41 -0.71 1.67
N ARG A 53 -2.37 0.53 2.21
CA ARG A 53 -1.26 1.47 1.93
C ARG A 53 0.08 0.96 2.47
N GLU A 54 0.10 0.43 3.70
CA GLU A 54 1.31 -0.19 4.23
C GLU A 54 1.69 -1.44 3.44
N ALA A 55 0.72 -2.30 3.10
CA ALA A 55 0.95 -3.49 2.29
C ALA A 55 1.50 -3.13 0.89
N ALA A 56 0.96 -2.10 0.24
CA ALA A 56 1.46 -1.59 -1.03
C ALA A 56 2.91 -1.10 -0.92
N MET A 57 3.24 -0.40 0.17
CA MET A 57 4.62 0.02 0.45
C MET A 57 5.56 -1.18 0.66
N VAL A 58 5.11 -2.21 1.38
CA VAL A 58 5.88 -3.46 1.56
C VAL A 58 6.13 -4.15 0.21
N VAL A 59 5.11 -4.22 -0.66
CA VAL A 59 5.27 -4.77 -2.02
C VAL A 59 6.27 -3.93 -2.82
N ALA A 60 6.16 -2.60 -2.79
CA ALA A 60 7.08 -1.70 -3.48
C ALA A 60 8.54 -1.86 -3.00
N GLN A 61 8.75 -1.98 -1.69
CA GLN A 61 10.09 -2.20 -1.10
C GLN A 61 10.69 -3.56 -1.50
N ARG A 62 9.84 -4.59 -1.63
CA ARG A 62 10.27 -5.93 -2.04
C ARG A 62 10.48 -6.09 -3.54
N ASN A 63 9.86 -5.21 -4.35
CA ASN A 63 9.89 -5.25 -5.82
C ASN A 63 10.26 -3.86 -6.38
N PRO A 64 11.49 -3.37 -6.13
CA PRO A 64 11.91 -2.01 -6.50
C PRO A 64 11.95 -1.79 -8.02
N ASP A 65 12.08 -2.85 -8.80
CA ASP A 65 12.03 -2.83 -10.27
C ASP A 65 10.67 -2.42 -10.81
N LEU A 66 9.56 -2.83 -10.16
CA LEU A 66 8.21 -2.39 -10.51
C LEU A 66 8.03 -0.89 -10.24
N VAL A 67 8.57 -0.40 -9.12
CA VAL A 67 8.57 1.04 -8.83
C VAL A 67 9.40 1.80 -9.86
N ALA A 68 10.57 1.27 -10.23
CA ALA A 68 11.42 1.85 -11.25
C ALA A 68 10.73 1.92 -12.62
N ALA A 69 9.92 0.92 -12.99
CA ALA A 69 9.12 0.96 -14.22
C ALA A 69 8.14 2.15 -14.23
N VAL A 70 7.40 2.36 -13.15
CA VAL A 70 6.50 3.52 -13.00
C VAL A 70 7.27 4.84 -13.05
N LEU A 71 8.41 4.93 -12.37
CA LEU A 71 9.25 6.13 -12.42
C LEU A 71 9.78 6.40 -13.83
N ARG A 72 10.10 5.36 -14.62
CA ARG A 72 10.50 5.51 -16.03
C ARG A 72 9.37 6.03 -16.90
N GLU A 73 8.14 5.57 -16.69
CA GLU A 73 6.96 6.14 -17.37
C GLU A 73 6.80 7.63 -17.06
N TRP A 74 7.19 8.06 -15.86
CA TRP A 74 7.21 9.48 -15.48
C TRP A 74 8.44 10.23 -15.99
N GLY A 75 9.35 9.55 -16.69
CA GLY A 75 10.47 10.15 -17.39
C GLY A 75 11.78 10.20 -16.60
N TYR A 76 11.93 9.47 -15.50
CA TYR A 76 13.19 9.49 -14.71
C TYR A 76 14.44 9.04 -15.49
N ASP A 77 14.27 8.26 -16.57
CA ASP A 77 15.37 7.82 -17.46
C ASP A 77 15.37 8.57 -18.81
N LEU A 78 14.50 9.57 -19.00
CA LEU A 78 14.49 10.43 -20.19
C LEU A 78 15.47 11.58 -19.95
N ARG A 79 16.67 11.46 -20.52
CA ARG A 79 17.65 12.54 -20.63
C ARG A 79 17.63 13.15 -22.01
#